data_AF-A0A4Y2TJ22-F1
#
_entry.id   AF-A0A4Y2TJ22-F1
#
_cell.length_a   1.000
_cell.length_b   1.000
_cell.length_c   1.000
_cell.angle_alpha   90.00
_cell.angle_beta   90.00
_cell.angle_gamma   90.00
#
_symmetry.space_group_name_H-M   'P 1'
#
loop_
_entity.id
_entity.type
_entity.pdbx_description
1 polymer ?
#
loop_
_entity_poly.entity_id
_entity_poly.type
_entity_poly.pdbx_seq_one_letter_code
_entity_poly.pdbx_strand_id
1 'polypeptide(L)'
;MKKVPDEEVAAVDSTDITESGDGTWKTRGHTSQIGVCTVIGANTGKVIDVSVLSKACKAVTDAIKPVFNSLSNPELLNRCLGAYTQNANESLNSVIRQICPKISDSGRRIAEIDVYESVIRFNDGRLGRLNIMKELKLCNSNNTINSHHKADMRRFKQGDRRAKQNNIEKRRERRRAKALVESKLSKKEGLTYEAGGF
;
A
#
# COMPACT_ATOMS: atom_id res chain seq x y z
N MET A 1 41.00 4.53 -2.86
CA MET A 1 40.35 3.75 -3.94
C MET A 1 39.68 2.54 -3.32
N LYS A 2 38.36 2.58 -3.14
CA LYS A 2 37.59 1.40 -2.72
C LYS A 2 37.23 0.64 -3.99
N LYS A 3 37.63 -0.63 -4.08
CA LYS A 3 37.27 -1.52 -5.19
C LYS A 3 35.74 -1.68 -5.21
N VAL A 4 35.15 -1.34 -6.35
CA VAL A 4 33.78 -1.73 -6.72
C VAL A 4 33.83 -3.23 -7.01
N PRO A 5 32.97 -4.08 -6.43
CA PRO A 5 32.87 -5.45 -6.87
C PRO A 5 32.20 -5.46 -8.25
N ASP A 6 32.91 -6.03 -9.23
CA ASP A 6 32.46 -6.29 -10.58
C ASP A 6 31.38 -7.38 -10.61
N GLU A 7 30.18 -7.08 -10.12
CA GLU A 7 28.96 -7.89 -10.30
C GLU A 7 27.90 -7.12 -11.11
N GLU A 8 28.36 -6.32 -12.08
CA GLU A 8 27.50 -5.64 -13.05
C GLU A 8 27.63 -6.28 -14.45
N VAL A 9 27.74 -7.61 -14.54
CA VAL A 9 27.74 -8.33 -15.83
C VAL A 9 27.10 -9.72 -15.71
N ALA A 10 25.80 -9.79 -15.39
CA ALA A 10 24.91 -10.91 -15.74
C ALA A 10 23.44 -10.60 -15.35
N ALA A 11 22.86 -9.52 -15.85
CA ALA A 11 21.42 -9.25 -15.71
C ALA A 11 20.79 -9.08 -17.10
N VAL A 12 21.00 -10.07 -17.96
CA VAL A 12 20.27 -10.25 -19.20
C VAL A 12 19.66 -11.65 -19.09
N ASP A 13 18.33 -11.71 -19.04
CA ASP A 13 17.48 -12.92 -18.97
C ASP A 13 17.28 -13.62 -17.60
N SER A 14 17.02 -12.87 -16.53
CA SER A 14 16.24 -13.41 -15.42
C SER A 14 14.74 -13.18 -15.67
N THR A 15 13.96 -14.25 -15.75
CA THR A 15 12.48 -14.23 -15.72
C THR A 15 11.91 -13.93 -14.33
N ASP A 16 12.74 -13.59 -13.35
CA ASP A 16 12.30 -13.40 -11.98
C ASP A 16 11.56 -12.07 -11.81
N ILE A 17 10.31 -12.16 -11.38
CA ILE A 17 9.51 -11.02 -10.94
C ILE A 17 9.85 -10.77 -9.47
N THR A 18 10.36 -9.57 -9.18
CA THR A 18 10.50 -9.11 -7.79
C THR A 18 9.20 -8.45 -7.36
N GLU A 19 8.63 -8.90 -6.25
CA GLU A 19 7.33 -8.48 -5.75
C GLU A 19 7.41 -8.01 -4.30
N SER A 20 6.47 -7.16 -3.90
CA SER A 20 6.26 -6.74 -2.53
C SER A 20 4.83 -7.05 -2.12
N GLY A 21 4.67 -7.86 -1.08
CA GLY A 21 3.39 -8.16 -0.47
C GLY A 21 3.11 -7.28 0.75
N ASP A 22 1.86 -6.84 0.92
CA ASP A 22 1.39 -6.20 2.14
C ASP A 22 -0.07 -6.58 2.44
N GLY A 23 -0.49 -6.40 3.69
CA GLY A 23 -1.83 -6.71 4.15
C GLY A 23 -2.47 -5.60 4.98
N THR A 24 -3.75 -5.34 4.79
CA THR A 24 -4.54 -4.44 5.64
C THR A 24 -5.87 -5.07 6.04
N TRP A 25 -6.30 -4.78 7.27
CA TRP A 25 -7.62 -5.13 7.77
C TRP A 25 -8.65 -4.07 7.43
N LYS A 26 -9.88 -4.50 7.14
CA LYS A 26 -11.01 -3.63 6.86
C LYS A 26 -11.34 -2.76 8.07
N THR A 27 -11.50 -3.34 9.25
CA THR A 27 -11.75 -2.59 10.49
C THR A 27 -10.47 -2.47 11.32
N ARG A 28 -10.42 -1.47 12.22
CA ARG A 28 -9.31 -1.34 13.18
C ARG A 28 -9.51 -2.36 14.32
N GLY A 29 -8.40 -2.89 14.85
CA GLY A 29 -8.40 -3.86 15.94
C GLY A 29 -8.32 -5.32 15.46
N HIS A 30 -7.98 -6.22 16.38
CA HIS A 30 -7.76 -7.65 16.12
C HIS A 30 -9.05 -8.46 15.87
N THR A 31 -10.20 -7.79 15.77
CA THR A 31 -11.52 -8.40 15.58
C THR A 31 -12.05 -8.29 14.15
N SER A 32 -11.25 -7.75 13.23
CA SER A 32 -11.69 -7.57 11.85
C SER A 32 -12.04 -8.90 11.18
N GLN A 33 -13.22 -8.94 10.56
CA GLN A 33 -13.68 -10.11 9.83
C GLN A 33 -13.26 -10.10 8.37
N ILE A 34 -12.61 -9.04 7.88
CA ILE A 34 -12.20 -8.92 6.48
C ILE A 34 -10.77 -8.37 6.43
N GLY A 35 -9.87 -9.13 5.81
CA GLY A 35 -8.52 -8.74 5.47
C GLY A 35 -8.37 -8.55 3.96
N VAL A 36 -7.40 -7.75 3.56
CA VAL A 36 -7.01 -7.55 2.17
C VAL A 36 -5.52 -7.78 2.09
N CYS A 37 -5.08 -8.65 1.19
CA CYS A 37 -3.69 -8.88 0.87
C CYS A 37 -3.43 -8.42 -0.56
N THR A 38 -2.34 -7.70 -0.78
CA THR A 38 -1.97 -7.12 -2.07
C THR A 38 -0.54 -7.47 -2.40
N VAL A 39 -0.29 -7.76 -3.67
CA VAL A 39 1.05 -7.99 -4.23
C VAL A 39 1.32 -6.92 -5.28
N ILE A 40 2.45 -6.23 -5.14
CA ILE A 40 2.89 -5.15 -6.04
C ILE A 40 4.22 -5.54 -6.67
N GLY A 41 4.35 -5.38 -7.98
CA GLY A 41 5.65 -5.56 -8.65
C GLY A 41 6.64 -4.49 -8.19
N ALA A 42 7.78 -4.91 -7.65
CA ALA A 42 8.78 -3.98 -7.10
C ALA A 42 9.34 -3.04 -8.18
N ASN A 43 9.50 -3.55 -9.40
CA ASN A 43 10.03 -2.79 -10.54
C ASN A 43 8.98 -1.87 -11.18
N THR A 44 7.71 -2.32 -11.24
CA THR A 44 6.64 -1.57 -11.92
C THR A 44 5.89 -0.62 -11.00
N GLY A 45 5.91 -0.89 -9.68
CA GLY A 45 5.08 -0.20 -8.69
C GLY A 45 3.58 -0.41 -8.92
N LYS A 46 3.17 -1.38 -9.74
CA LYS A 46 1.78 -1.71 -10.04
C LYS A 46 1.33 -2.93 -9.25
N VAL A 47 0.06 -2.93 -8.86
CA VAL A 47 -0.57 -4.10 -8.23
C VAL A 47 -0.68 -5.20 -9.27
N ILE A 48 -0.16 -6.37 -8.93
CA ILE A 48 -0.19 -7.60 -9.74
C ILE A 48 -1.38 -8.45 -9.32
N ASP A 49 -1.55 -8.64 -8.00
CA ASP A 49 -2.64 -9.46 -7.45
C ASP A 49 -3.20 -8.87 -6.16
N VAL A 50 -4.48 -9.17 -5.91
CA VAL A 50 -5.19 -8.77 -4.69
C VAL A 50 -6.17 -9.85 -4.27
N SER A 51 -6.16 -10.17 -2.97
CA SER A 51 -7.06 -11.13 -2.37
C SER A 51 -7.80 -10.51 -1.19
N VAL A 52 -9.13 -10.56 -1.22
CA VAL A 52 -9.99 -10.18 -0.09
C VAL A 52 -10.35 -11.42 0.70
N LEU A 53 -9.79 -11.50 1.90
CA LEU A 53 -9.98 -12.58 2.84
C LEU A 53 -11.10 -12.20 3.79
N SER A 54 -12.03 -13.10 4.05
CA SER A 54 -12.91 -12.96 5.21
C SER A 54 -12.51 -13.96 6.27
N LYS A 55 -12.80 -13.67 7.54
CA LYS A 55 -12.78 -14.63 8.63
C LYS A 55 -13.77 -15.72 8.24
N ALA A 56 -13.24 -16.76 7.64
CA ALA A 56 -13.99 -17.83 7.01
C ALA A 56 -13.79 -19.12 7.80
N CYS A 57 -14.71 -20.05 7.60
CA CYS A 57 -14.69 -21.36 8.25
C CYS A 57 -13.37 -22.10 7.95
N LYS A 58 -13.12 -23.15 8.73
CA LYS A 58 -11.89 -23.96 8.75
C LYS A 58 -11.29 -24.25 7.36
N ALA A 59 -12.14 -24.55 6.37
CA ALA A 59 -11.76 -24.81 4.99
C ALA A 59 -10.90 -23.71 4.33
N VAL A 60 -11.20 -22.43 4.59
CA VAL A 60 -10.43 -21.31 4.02
C VAL A 60 -9.09 -21.14 4.75
N THR A 61 -9.06 -21.45 6.04
CA THR A 61 -7.80 -21.42 6.81
C THR A 61 -6.86 -22.53 6.33
N ASP A 62 -7.42 -23.69 6.03
CA ASP A 62 -6.67 -24.83 5.52
C ASP A 62 -6.19 -24.60 4.07
N ALA A 63 -6.89 -23.80 3.28
CA ALA A 63 -6.44 -23.36 1.96
C ALA A 63 -5.34 -22.28 2.00
N ILE A 64 -5.38 -21.36 2.98
CA ILE A 64 -4.43 -20.23 3.06
C ILE A 64 -3.12 -20.62 3.78
N LYS A 65 -3.19 -21.47 4.80
CA LYS A 65 -2.00 -21.97 5.53
C LYS A 65 -0.85 -22.44 4.62
N PRO A 66 -1.08 -23.27 3.59
CA PRO A 66 0.01 -23.69 2.71
C PRO A 66 0.60 -22.53 1.92
N VAL A 67 -0.21 -21.55 1.50
CA VAL A 67 0.26 -20.32 0.83
C VAL A 67 1.08 -19.45 1.77
N PHE A 68 0.64 -19.28 3.03
CA PHE A 68 1.41 -18.53 4.02
C PHE A 68 2.74 -19.21 4.34
N ASN A 69 2.73 -20.53 4.50
CA ASN A 69 3.94 -21.30 4.75
C ASN A 69 4.90 -21.27 3.55
N SER A 70 4.39 -21.32 2.32
CA SER A 70 5.23 -21.21 1.12
C SER A 70 5.84 -19.81 1.01
N LEU A 71 5.07 -18.76 1.30
CA LEU A 71 5.55 -17.37 1.35
C LEU A 71 6.54 -17.10 2.50
N SER A 72 6.51 -17.92 3.56
CA SER A 72 7.42 -17.83 4.70
C SER A 72 8.75 -18.56 4.47
N ASN A 73 9.03 -19.04 3.25
CA ASN A 73 10.29 -19.69 2.93
C ASN A 73 11.47 -18.69 3.08
N PRO A 74 12.53 -19.05 3.83
CA PRO A 74 13.69 -18.18 4.05
C PRO A 74 14.37 -17.69 2.76
N GLU A 75 14.31 -18.44 1.67
CA GLU A 75 14.87 -18.04 0.38
C GLU A 75 14.08 -16.88 -0.26
N LEU A 76 12.75 -16.90 -0.15
CA LEU A 76 11.88 -15.78 -0.55
C LEU A 76 12.08 -14.57 0.38
N LEU A 77 12.25 -14.83 1.68
CA LEU A 77 12.53 -13.79 2.67
C LEU A 77 13.86 -13.07 2.38
N ASN A 78 14.89 -13.81 1.96
CA ASN A 78 16.18 -13.24 1.58
C ASN A 78 16.06 -12.30 0.37
N ARG A 79 15.13 -12.56 -0.56
CA ARG A 79 14.82 -11.65 -1.67
C ARG A 79 14.14 -10.35 -1.21
N CYS A 80 13.48 -10.37 -0.04
CA CYS A 80 12.88 -9.18 0.57
C CYS A 80 13.88 -8.31 1.36
N LEU A 81 15.11 -8.78 1.61
CA LEU A 81 16.14 -8.04 2.37
C LEU A 81 16.64 -6.77 1.65
N GLY A 82 16.34 -6.61 0.35
CA GLY A 82 16.72 -5.45 -0.45
C GLY A 82 16.04 -4.12 -0.07
N ALA A 83 15.15 -4.13 0.94
CA ALA A 83 14.47 -2.93 1.44
C ALA A 83 13.83 -2.08 0.32
N TYR A 84 13.09 -2.74 -0.58
CA TYR A 84 12.31 -2.05 -1.60
C TYR A 84 11.27 -1.13 -0.94
N THR A 85 11.01 0.02 -1.57
CA THR A 85 10.30 1.11 -0.88
C THR A 85 8.85 0.75 -0.56
N GLN A 86 8.51 0.68 0.73
CA GLN A 86 7.15 0.48 1.25
C GLN A 86 6.14 1.56 0.80
N ASN A 87 6.61 2.65 0.21
CA ASN A 87 5.79 3.78 -0.23
C ASN A 87 4.63 3.35 -1.15
N ALA A 88 4.84 2.35 -2.02
CA ALA A 88 3.79 1.87 -2.93
C ALA A 88 2.66 1.17 -2.15
N ASN A 89 3.01 0.24 -1.25
CA ASN A 89 2.05 -0.46 -0.40
C ASN A 89 1.30 0.50 0.53
N GLU A 90 2.02 1.45 1.14
CA GLU A 90 1.39 2.48 1.99
C GLU A 90 0.43 3.38 1.20
N SER A 91 0.83 3.75 -0.03
CA SER A 91 0.00 4.54 -0.94
C SER A 91 -1.25 3.77 -1.37
N LEU A 92 -1.12 2.50 -1.77
CA LEU A 92 -2.25 1.64 -2.12
C LEU A 92 -3.21 1.47 -0.94
N ASN A 93 -2.68 1.14 0.23
CA ASN A 93 -3.47 1.05 1.46
C ASN A 93 -4.19 2.37 1.78
N SER A 94 -3.59 3.52 1.46
CA SER A 94 -4.27 4.80 1.58
C SER A 94 -5.43 4.96 0.60
N VAL A 95 -5.32 4.45 -0.63
CA VAL A 95 -6.41 4.46 -1.62
C VAL A 95 -7.54 3.53 -1.18
N ILE A 96 -7.21 2.31 -0.77
CA ILE A 96 -8.18 1.34 -0.25
C ILE A 96 -8.99 1.95 0.89
N ARG A 97 -8.33 2.63 1.84
CA ARG A 97 -9.03 3.28 2.97
C ARG A 97 -9.91 4.46 2.58
N GLN A 98 -9.67 5.12 1.44
CA GLN A 98 -10.53 6.20 0.95
C GLN A 98 -11.83 5.67 0.36
N ILE A 99 -11.80 4.50 -0.28
CA ILE A 99 -12.96 3.88 -0.93
C ILE A 99 -13.70 2.97 0.06
N CYS A 100 -12.96 2.21 0.86
CA CYS A 100 -13.46 1.32 1.90
C CYS A 100 -12.98 1.78 3.29
N PRO A 101 -13.64 2.79 3.92
CA PRO A 101 -13.23 3.32 5.21
C PRO A 101 -13.28 2.28 6.33
N LYS A 102 -12.36 2.35 7.30
CA LYS A 102 -12.34 1.37 8.41
C LYS A 102 -13.48 1.49 9.43
N ILE A 103 -14.29 2.54 9.29
CA ILE A 103 -15.40 2.87 10.19
C ILE A 103 -16.74 2.37 9.68
N SER A 104 -16.86 2.10 8.37
CA SER A 104 -18.08 1.53 7.82
C SER A 104 -18.02 0.02 7.90
N ASP A 105 -19.06 -0.58 8.45
CA ASP A 105 -19.27 -2.00 8.28
C ASP A 105 -19.71 -2.25 6.83
N SER A 106 -19.06 -3.21 6.17
CA SER A 106 -19.43 -3.63 4.83
C SER A 106 -19.17 -5.11 4.68
N GLY A 107 -20.13 -5.81 4.07
CA GLY A 107 -20.01 -7.24 3.80
C GLY A 107 -18.86 -7.54 2.84
N ARG A 108 -18.35 -8.78 2.87
CA ARG A 108 -17.20 -9.24 2.05
C ARG A 108 -17.30 -8.79 0.59
N ARG A 109 -18.45 -9.00 -0.06
CA ARG A 109 -18.65 -8.70 -1.48
C ARG A 109 -18.56 -7.21 -1.81
N ILE A 110 -18.99 -6.34 -0.90
CA ILE A 110 -18.86 -4.89 -1.06
C ILE A 110 -17.38 -4.50 -0.89
N ALA A 111 -16.72 -5.03 0.14
CA ALA A 111 -15.30 -4.78 0.37
C ALA A 111 -14.44 -5.26 -0.82
N GLU A 112 -14.80 -6.38 -1.44
CA GLU A 112 -14.15 -6.91 -2.64
C GLU A 112 -14.28 -5.97 -3.84
N ILE A 113 -15.49 -5.47 -4.12
CA ILE A 113 -15.72 -4.46 -5.18
C ILE A 113 -14.92 -3.19 -4.90
N ASP A 114 -14.94 -2.69 -3.65
CA ASP A 114 -14.21 -1.49 -3.24
C ASP A 114 -12.70 -1.65 -3.42
N VAL A 115 -12.16 -2.84 -3.12
CA VAL A 115 -10.74 -3.15 -3.29
C VAL A 115 -10.37 -3.21 -4.76
N TYR A 116 -11.18 -3.84 -5.62
CA TYR A 116 -10.94 -3.84 -7.07
C TYR A 116 -10.97 -2.43 -7.67
N GLU A 117 -11.96 -1.60 -7.29
CA GLU A 117 -12.01 -0.19 -7.70
C GLU A 117 -10.76 0.57 -7.21
N SER A 118 -10.26 0.25 -6.01
CA SER A 118 -9.05 0.84 -5.47
C SER A 118 -7.80 0.47 -6.26
N VAL A 119 -7.68 -0.79 -6.67
CA VAL A 119 -6.57 -1.30 -7.49
C VAL A 119 -6.56 -0.63 -8.86
N ILE A 120 -7.72 -0.56 -9.53
CA ILE A 120 -7.84 0.12 -10.84
C ILE A 120 -7.46 1.59 -10.71
N ARG A 121 -7.97 2.26 -9.67
CA ARG A 121 -7.64 3.67 -9.40
C ARG A 121 -6.16 3.87 -9.10
N PHE A 122 -5.50 2.91 -8.45
CA PHE A 122 -4.08 2.98 -8.16
C PHE A 122 -3.24 2.79 -9.44
N ASN A 123 -3.49 1.72 -10.19
CA ASN A 123 -2.73 1.36 -11.39
C ASN A 123 -2.95 2.34 -12.56
N ASP A 124 -4.20 2.63 -12.89
CA ASP A 124 -4.56 3.36 -14.12
C ASP A 124 -5.24 4.71 -13.85
N GLY A 125 -5.43 5.08 -12.58
CA GLY A 125 -6.13 6.31 -12.23
C GLY A 125 -7.63 6.22 -12.46
N ARG A 126 -8.28 7.39 -12.53
CA ARG A 126 -9.72 7.46 -12.78
C ARG A 126 -10.07 7.11 -14.22
N LEU A 127 -9.14 7.25 -15.16
CA LEU A 127 -9.33 6.79 -16.53
C LEU A 127 -9.57 5.28 -16.62
N GLY A 128 -8.92 4.47 -15.77
CA GLY A 128 -9.16 3.02 -15.73
C GLY A 128 -10.62 2.63 -15.49
N ARG A 129 -11.36 3.46 -14.74
CA ARG A 129 -12.80 3.26 -14.47
C ARG A 129 -13.65 3.32 -15.74
N LEU A 130 -13.20 4.02 -16.78
CA LEU A 130 -13.92 4.09 -18.06
C LEU A 130 -14.03 2.72 -18.74
N ASN A 131 -13.05 1.83 -18.53
CA ASN A 131 -13.09 0.47 -19.06
C ASN A 131 -14.17 -0.35 -18.35
N ILE A 132 -14.28 -0.23 -17.03
CA ILE A 132 -15.37 -0.85 -16.25
C ILE A 132 -16.74 -0.37 -16.76
N MET A 133 -16.87 0.94 -16.99
CA MET A 133 -18.13 1.53 -17.48
C MET A 133 -18.50 1.01 -18.87
N LYS A 134 -17.51 0.82 -19.76
CA LYS A 134 -17.74 0.21 -21.08
C LYS A 134 -18.22 -1.23 -20.96
N GLU A 135 -17.59 -2.04 -20.11
CA GLU A 135 -17.99 -3.43 -19.85
C GLU A 135 -19.41 -3.53 -19.25
N LEU A 136 -19.76 -2.59 -18.38
CA LEU A 136 -21.11 -2.44 -17.84
C LEU A 136 -22.11 -1.84 -18.84
N LYS A 137 -21.71 -1.66 -20.10
CA LYS A 137 -22.54 -1.10 -21.20
C LYS A 137 -23.07 0.30 -20.90
N LEU A 138 -22.31 1.10 -20.15
CA LEU A 138 -22.61 2.49 -19.87
C LEU A 138 -21.97 3.40 -20.92
N CYS A 139 -22.73 4.37 -21.42
CA CYS A 139 -22.23 5.36 -22.38
C CYS A 139 -21.32 6.38 -21.67
N ASN A 140 -20.04 6.38 -22.01
CA ASN A 140 -19.10 7.37 -21.51
C ASN A 140 -19.22 8.68 -22.29
N SER A 141 -19.76 9.72 -21.65
CA SER A 141 -19.80 11.06 -22.25
C SER A 141 -18.39 11.66 -22.35
N ASN A 142 -18.16 12.53 -23.35
CA ASN A 142 -16.91 13.28 -23.47
C ASN A 142 -16.63 14.13 -22.22
N ASN A 143 -17.68 14.63 -21.56
CA ASN A 143 -17.55 15.39 -20.31
C ASN A 143 -17.01 14.53 -19.16
N THR A 144 -17.47 13.28 -19.07
CA THR A 144 -17.00 12.30 -18.08
C THR A 144 -15.52 11.99 -18.30
N ILE A 145 -15.12 11.70 -19.54
CA ILE A 145 -13.72 11.42 -19.90
C ILE A 145 -12.81 12.61 -19.57
N ASN A 146 -13.20 13.81 -19.98
CA ASN A 146 -12.46 15.04 -19.70
C ASN A 146 -12.33 15.32 -18.20
N SER A 147 -13.39 15.04 -17.43
CA SER A 147 -13.40 15.21 -15.98
C SER A 147 -12.47 14.23 -15.28
N HIS A 148 -12.44 12.96 -15.71
CA HIS A 148 -11.51 11.96 -15.20
C HIS A 148 -10.06 12.31 -15.54
N HIS A 149 -9.77 12.68 -16.78
CA HIS A 149 -8.45 13.12 -17.20
C HIS A 149 -7.97 14.33 -16.38
N LYS A 150 -8.80 15.37 -16.21
CA LYS A 150 -8.47 16.53 -15.37
C LYS A 150 -8.21 16.15 -13.91
N ALA A 151 -8.93 15.17 -13.36
CA ALA A 151 -8.72 14.69 -12.00
C ALA A 151 -7.39 13.93 -11.85
N ASP A 152 -7.04 13.09 -12.82
CA ASP A 152 -5.76 12.36 -12.82
C ASP A 152 -4.58 13.32 -13.00
N MET A 153 -4.70 14.32 -13.88
CA MET A 153 -3.69 15.38 -14.01
C MET A 153 -3.48 16.17 -12.71
N ARG A 154 -4.54 16.42 -11.93
CA ARG A 154 -4.42 17.04 -10.61
C ARG A 154 -3.69 16.13 -9.62
N ARG A 155 -3.98 14.82 -9.66
CA ARG A 155 -3.30 13.82 -8.83
C ARG A 155 -1.80 13.78 -9.13
N PHE A 156 -1.39 13.74 -10.39
CA PHE A 156 0.02 13.75 -10.80
C PHE A 156 0.73 15.01 -10.31
N LYS A 157 0.16 16.20 -10.59
CA LYS A 157 0.72 17.47 -10.12
C LYS A 157 0.87 17.53 -8.60
N GLN A 158 -0.09 16.97 -7.86
CA GLN A 158 0.00 16.89 -6.40
C GLN A 158 1.07 15.90 -5.93
N GLY A 159 1.22 14.77 -6.62
CA GLY A 159 2.29 13.79 -6.41
C GLY A 159 3.67 14.44 -6.56
N ASP A 160 3.92 15.12 -7.68
CA ASP A 160 5.19 15.80 -7.96
C ASP A 160 5.51 16.87 -6.91
N ARG A 161 4.50 17.65 -6.50
CA ARG A 161 4.66 18.64 -5.42
C ARG A 161 5.06 17.99 -4.10
N ARG A 162 4.43 16.87 -3.73
CA ARG A 162 4.74 16.14 -2.50
C ARG A 162 6.13 15.51 -2.57
N ALA A 163 6.52 14.97 -3.73
CA ALA A 163 7.85 14.41 -3.94
C ALA A 163 8.93 15.50 -3.74
N LYS A 164 8.78 16.66 -4.40
CA LYS A 164 9.68 17.83 -4.24
C LYS A 164 9.73 18.37 -2.81
N GLN A 165 8.61 18.36 -2.10
CA GLN A 165 8.55 18.83 -0.70
C GLN A 165 9.17 17.84 0.29
N ASN A 166 9.25 16.56 -0.08
CA ASN A 166 9.72 15.46 0.75
C ASN A 166 11.21 15.14 0.55
N ASN A 167 12.03 16.12 0.16
CA ASN A 167 13.49 15.97 0.14
C ASN A 167 14.00 15.48 1.51
N ILE A 168 15.05 14.64 1.49
CA ILE A 168 15.63 14.01 2.69
C ILE A 168 15.95 15.05 3.77
N GLU A 169 16.43 16.22 3.37
CA GLU A 169 16.74 17.34 4.27
C GLU A 169 15.49 17.92 4.95
N LYS A 170 14.45 18.28 4.18
CA LYS A 170 13.17 18.75 4.73
C LYS A 170 12.53 17.71 5.67
N ARG A 171 12.71 16.42 5.40
CA ARG A 171 12.27 15.33 6.31
C ARG A 171 13.06 15.32 7.61
N ARG A 172 14.40 15.44 7.55
CA ARG A 172 15.28 15.51 8.73
C ARG A 172 14.97 16.72 9.59
N GLU A 173 14.76 17.89 8.97
CA GLU A 173 14.37 19.12 9.67
C GLU A 173 13.04 18.98 10.40
N ARG A 174 12.00 18.44 9.73
CA ARG A 174 10.70 18.18 10.38
C ARG A 174 10.82 17.22 11.56
N ARG A 175 11.62 16.15 11.43
CA ARG A 175 11.87 15.21 12.54
C ARG A 175 12.56 15.89 13.72
N ARG A 176 13.59 16.71 13.46
CA ARG A 176 14.28 17.50 14.50
C ARG A 176 13.34 18.48 15.19
N ALA A 177 12.51 19.19 14.42
CA ALA A 177 11.53 20.12 14.95
C ALA A 177 10.48 19.41 15.82
N LYS A 178 9.98 18.25 15.38
CA LYS A 178 9.02 17.45 16.15
C LYS A 178 9.65 16.91 17.45
N ALA A 179 10.87 16.37 17.38
CA ALA A 179 11.61 15.89 18.55
C ALA A 179 11.88 17.03 19.56
N LEU A 180 12.15 18.25 19.08
CA LEU A 180 12.32 19.41 19.95
C LEU A 180 11.02 19.80 20.67
N VAL A 181 9.89 19.79 19.96
CA VAL A 181 8.57 20.05 20.55
C VAL A 181 8.23 18.97 21.58
N GLU A 182 8.44 17.71 21.24
CA GLU A 182 8.16 16.56 22.11
C GLU A 182 9.06 16.56 23.36
N SER A 183 10.34 16.93 23.22
CA SER A 183 11.24 17.13 24.36
C SER A 183 10.79 18.29 25.26
N LYS A 184 10.32 19.41 24.68
CA LYS A 184 9.75 20.52 25.46
C LYS A 184 8.46 20.12 26.17
N LEU A 185 7.62 19.31 25.53
CA LEU A 185 6.39 18.80 26.12
C LEU A 185 6.68 17.83 27.28
N SER A 186 7.58 16.87 27.07
CA SER A 186 8.03 15.92 28.09
C SER A 186 8.66 16.61 29.30
N LYS A 187 9.48 17.65 29.08
CA LYS A 187 10.02 18.48 30.18
C LYS A 187 8.94 19.25 30.95
N LYS A 188 7.83 19.60 30.29
CA LYS A 188 6.68 20.28 30.91
C LYS A 188 5.76 19.30 31.66
N GLU A 189 5.60 18.08 31.14
CA GLU A 189 4.74 17.04 31.71
C GLU A 189 5.40 16.27 32.87
N GLY A 190 6.74 16.26 32.96
CA GLY A 190 7.46 15.58 34.04
C GLY A 190 7.36 14.05 33.97
N LEU A 191 7.74 13.35 35.06
CA LEU A 191 7.56 11.90 35.20
C LEU A 191 6.08 11.61 35.48
N THR A 192 5.35 11.08 34.50
CA THR A 192 3.89 10.88 34.62
C THR A 192 3.50 9.48 35.10
N TYR A 193 4.33 8.45 34.87
CA TYR A 193 4.09 7.07 35.35
C TYR A 193 5.36 6.21 35.31
N GLU A 194 5.62 5.43 36.36
CA GLU A 194 6.63 4.36 36.36
C GLU A 194 5.94 3.01 36.11
N ALA A 195 6.59 2.11 35.34
CA ALA A 195 6.06 0.78 35.10
C ALA A 195 5.97 0.00 36.43
N GLY A 196 4.75 -0.22 36.93
CA GLY A 196 4.49 -0.90 38.21
C GLY A 196 4.18 0.01 39.40
N GLY A 197 4.04 1.32 39.19
CA GLY A 197 3.63 2.25 40.25
C GLY A 197 2.12 2.21 40.52
N PHE A 198 1.73 1.68 41.68
CA PHE A 198 0.50 2.04 42.40
C PHE A 198 0.91 2.69 43.72
#